data_AF-A0A0L8HIE8-F1
#
_entry.id   AF-A0A0L8HIE8-F1
#
_cell.length_a   1.000
_cell.length_b   1.000
_cell.length_c   1.000
_cell.angle_alpha   90.00
_cell.angle_beta   90.00
_cell.angle_gamma   90.00
#
_symmetry.space_group_name_H-M   'P 1'
#
loop_
_entity.id
_entity.type
_entity.pdbx_description
1 polymer ?
#
loop_
_entity_poly.entity_id
_entity_poly.type
_entity_poly.pdbx_seq_one_letter_code
_entity_poly.pdbx_strand_id
1 'polypeptide(L)'
;DQYIPEQRSWVRLWTVNLDNIFYYIKYHYGTGSVNCNGDFLKTISGFSKEGPQTIFLIGTHEACIQTVTNGVNKYGCVHTLKVNGEIVPE
;
A
#
# COMPACT_ATOMS: atom_id res chain seq x y z
N ASP A 1 -26.77 19.55 5.59
CA ASP A 1 -25.80 18.62 6.21
C ASP A 1 -26.14 17.19 5.85
N GLN A 2 -25.54 16.66 4.78
CA GLN A 2 -25.62 15.24 4.47
C GLN A 2 -24.42 14.54 5.11
N TYR A 3 -24.68 13.80 6.18
CA TYR A 3 -23.77 12.81 6.72
C TYR A 3 -23.63 11.68 5.69
N ILE A 4 -22.51 11.69 4.95
CA ILE A 4 -22.10 10.56 4.12
C ILE A 4 -21.50 9.54 5.09
N PRO A 5 -22.05 8.32 5.21
CA PRO A 5 -21.43 7.30 6.05
C PRO A 5 -20.00 7.12 5.53
N GLU A 6 -19.03 7.25 6.42
CA GLU A 6 -17.61 7.12 6.11
C GLU A 6 -17.41 5.93 5.17
N GLN A 7 -17.17 6.21 3.89
CA GLN A 7 -16.51 5.26 3.03
C GLN A 7 -15.17 5.03 3.71
N ARG A 8 -15.07 4.00 4.56
CA ARG A 8 -13.80 3.46 5.05
C ARG A 8 -12.93 3.37 3.82
N SER A 9 -12.05 4.35 3.71
CA SER A 9 -11.61 4.83 2.42
C SER A 9 -10.92 3.67 1.71
N TRP A 10 -11.13 3.51 0.40
CA TRP A 10 -10.48 2.46 -0.40
C TRP A 10 -8.96 2.64 -0.51
N VAL A 11 -8.36 3.28 0.49
CA VAL A 11 -6.97 3.65 0.56
C VAL A 11 -6.33 3.17 1.84
N ARG A 12 -5.03 2.88 1.74
CA ARG A 12 -4.10 2.69 2.83
C ARG A 12 -3.02 3.75 2.75
N LEU A 13 -2.56 4.22 3.91
CA LEU A 13 -1.59 5.30 4.01
C LEU A 13 -0.36 4.78 4.76
N TRP A 14 0.83 5.20 4.34
CA TRP A 14 2.06 4.98 5.09
C TRP A 14 2.93 6.23 5.02
N THR A 15 3.70 6.46 6.08
CA THR A 15 4.80 7.42 6.07
C THR A 15 6.10 6.65 6.27
N VAL A 16 7.04 6.81 5.35
CA VAL A 16 8.36 6.14 5.42
C VAL A 16 9.45 7.20 5.44
N ASN A 17 10.44 7.05 6.32
CA ASN A 17 11.67 7.82 6.27
C ASN A 17 12.76 6.94 5.66
N LEU A 18 13.25 7.32 4.48
CA LEU A 18 14.34 6.65 3.76
C LEU A 18 15.40 7.71 3.43
N ASP A 19 16.65 7.45 3.80
CA ASP A 19 17.77 8.37 3.55
C ASP A 19 17.52 9.82 4.02
N ASN A 20 16.86 9.98 5.18
CA ASN A 20 16.42 11.27 5.76
C ASN A 20 15.38 12.03 4.92
N ILE A 21 14.70 11.36 4.00
CA ILE A 21 13.60 11.89 3.19
C ILE A 21 12.29 11.19 3.59
N PHE A 22 11.27 11.98 3.87
CA PHE A 22 9.94 11.46 4.16
C PHE A 22 9.13 11.24 2.87
N TYR A 23 8.54 10.06 2.76
CA TYR A 23 7.68 9.64 1.67
C TYR A 23 6.29 9.29 2.21
N TYR A 24 5.26 9.90 1.64
CA TYR A 24 3.87 9.66 1.95
C TYR A 24 3.25 8.76 0.88
N ILE A 25 3.05 7.50 1.23
CA ILE A 25 2.52 6.48 0.33
C ILE A 25 1.01 6.38 0.51
N LYS A 26 0.27 6.43 -0.59
CA LYS A 26 -1.17 6.20 -0.64
C LYS A 26 -1.49 5.11 -1.65
N TYR A 27 -2.05 4.01 -1.18
CA TYR A 27 -2.45 2.88 -2.02
C TYR A 27 -3.95 2.81 -2.15
N HIS A 28 -4.47 2.83 -3.37
CA HIS A 28 -5.90 2.65 -3.66
C HIS A 28 -6.17 1.18 -3.97
N TYR A 29 -6.59 0.38 -2.98
CA TYR A 29 -6.73 -1.06 -3.17
C TYR A 29 -7.87 -1.47 -4.12
N GLY A 30 -8.84 -0.58 -4.37
CA GLY A 30 -9.87 -0.80 -5.40
C GLY A 30 -9.31 -0.78 -6.83
N THR A 31 -8.23 -0.04 -7.08
CA THR A 31 -7.61 0.11 -8.41
C THR A 31 -6.20 -0.49 -8.49
N GLY A 32 -5.59 -0.83 -7.35
CA GLY A 32 -4.19 -1.23 -7.25
C GLY A 32 -3.20 -0.08 -7.45
N SER A 33 -3.67 1.18 -7.51
CA SER A 33 -2.82 2.34 -7.80
C SER A 33 -2.04 2.80 -6.57
N VAL A 34 -0.77 3.18 -6.76
CA VAL A 34 0.08 3.72 -5.69
C VAL A 34 0.45 5.15 -6.02
N ASN A 35 0.32 6.03 -5.03
CA ASN A 35 0.84 7.40 -5.09
C ASN A 35 1.92 7.60 -4.03
N CYS A 36 2.90 8.43 -4.34
CA CYS A 36 3.96 8.86 -3.44
C CYS A 36 4.09 10.37 -3.51
N ASN A 37 3.93 11.06 -2.38
CA ASN A 37 4.02 12.53 -2.30
C ASN A 37 3.09 13.28 -3.27
N GLY A 38 1.99 12.65 -3.70
CA GLY A 38 1.01 13.23 -4.62
C GLY A 38 1.10 12.71 -6.06
N ASP A 39 2.18 12.03 -6.43
CA ASP A 39 2.40 11.53 -7.79
C ASP A 39 2.14 10.02 -7.91
N PHE A 40 1.51 9.60 -9.00
CA PHE A 40 1.30 8.19 -9.30
C PHE A 40 2.63 7.50 -9.64
N LEU A 41 2.88 6.38 -8.97
CA LEU A 41 4.05 5.54 -9.25
C LEU A 41 3.78 4.55 -10.38
N LYS A 42 4.83 4.22 -11.11
CA LYS A 42 4.81 3.04 -11.97
C LYS A 42 4.84 1.80 -11.09
N THR A 43 3.85 0.94 -11.28
CA THR A 43 3.69 -0.31 -10.53
C THR A 43 3.73 -1.51 -11.46
N ILE A 44 4.19 -2.65 -10.96
CA ILE A 44 3.99 -3.96 -11.60
C ILE A 44 3.26 -4.89 -10.64
N SER A 45 2.50 -5.84 -11.19
CA SER A 45 1.90 -6.91 -10.41
C SER A 45 2.94 -8.01 -10.16
N GLY A 46 2.89 -8.58 -8.96
CA GLY A 46 3.72 -9.71 -8.54
C GLY A 46 2.94 -10.66 -7.64
N PHE A 47 3.58 -11.77 -7.28
CA PHE A 47 3.05 -12.75 -6.35
C PHE A 47 4.18 -13.29 -5.49
N SER A 48 3.93 -13.41 -4.19
CA SER A 48 4.80 -14.10 -3.24
C SER A 48 4.08 -15.33 -2.67
N LYS A 49 4.75 -16.04 -1.75
CA LYS A 49 4.12 -17.14 -0.99
C LYS A 49 2.95 -16.66 -0.12
N GLU A 50 2.92 -15.38 0.24
CA GLU A 50 1.90 -14.77 1.10
C GLU A 50 0.71 -14.23 0.29
N GLY A 51 0.81 -14.21 -1.05
CA GLY A 51 -0.26 -13.77 -1.94
C GLY A 51 0.14 -12.68 -2.94
N PRO A 52 -0.84 -11.97 -3.54
CA PRO A 52 -0.60 -10.93 -4.52
C PRO A 52 0.24 -9.76 -3.99
N GLN A 53 1.07 -9.18 -4.85
CA GLN A 53 1.89 -8.01 -4.57
C GLN A 53 1.71 -6.92 -5.63
N THR A 54 1.76 -5.66 -5.19
CA THR A 54 1.96 -4.49 -6.04
C THR A 54 3.38 -3.98 -5.80
N ILE A 55 4.27 -4.08 -6.77
CA ILE A 55 5.70 -3.77 -6.65
C ILE A 55 6.00 -2.42 -7.33
N PHE A 56 6.83 -1.58 -6.69
CA PHE A 56 7.20 -0.25 -7.14
C PHE A 56 8.52 0.21 -6.51
N LEU A 57 8.98 1.42 -6.87
CA LEU A 57 10.16 2.06 -6.28
C LEU A 57 9.76 3.30 -5.47
N ILE A 58 10.42 3.53 -4.33
CA ILE A 58 10.37 4.78 -3.56
C ILE A 58 11.79 5.36 -3.58
N GLY A 59 12.01 6.41 -4.38
CA GLY A 59 13.38 6.84 -4.68
C GLY A 59 14.17 5.71 -5.35
N THR A 60 15.22 5.21 -4.70
CA THR A 60 16.03 4.07 -5.14
C THR A 60 15.71 2.76 -4.41
N HIS A 61 14.73 2.75 -3.50
CA HIS A 61 14.39 1.58 -2.69
C HIS A 61 13.29 0.75 -3.34
N GLU A 62 13.45 -0.58 -3.29
CA GLU A 62 12.41 -1.51 -3.71
C GLU A 62 11.30 -1.54 -2.66
N ALA A 63 10.06 -1.39 -3.11
CA ALA A 63 8.90 -1.45 -2.25
C ALA A 63 7.82 -2.36 -2.86
N CYS A 64 7.05 -2.99 -1.99
CA CYS A 64 5.86 -3.70 -2.41
C CYS A 64 4.74 -3.59 -1.39
N ILE A 65 3.50 -3.66 -1.87
CA ILE A 65 2.33 -3.84 -1.02
C ILE A 65 1.90 -5.29 -1.15
N GLN A 66 2.04 -6.04 -0.07
CA GLN A 66 1.58 -7.41 0.05
C GLN A 66 0.10 -7.39 0.43
N THR A 67 -0.73 -8.10 -0.34
CA THR A 67 -2.13 -8.31 0.02
C THR A 67 -2.30 -9.73 0.56
N VAL A 68 -2.82 -9.84 1.78
CA VAL A 68 -3.10 -11.12 2.45
C VAL A 68 -4.60 -11.22 2.72
N THR A 69 -5.22 -12.28 2.23
CA THR A 69 -6.60 -12.62 2.58
C THR A 69 -6.60 -13.33 3.93
N ASN A 70 -6.92 -12.61 4.99
CA ASN A 70 -7.11 -13.25 6.28
C ASN A 70 -8.43 -14.03 6.23
N GLY A 71 -8.37 -15.37 6.12
CA GLY A 71 -9.52 -16.28 6.03
C GLY A 71 -10.50 -16.24 7.21
N VAL A 72 -10.38 -15.26 8.10
CA VAL A 72 -11.20 -15.05 9.31
C VAL A 72 -12.40 -14.14 9.02
N ASN A 73 -12.37 -13.30 7.97
CA ASN A 73 -13.54 -12.49 7.59
C ASN A 73 -13.68 -12.35 6.06
N LYS A 74 -14.91 -12.57 5.57
CA LYS A 74 -15.32 -12.46 4.14
C LYS A 74 -15.11 -11.09 3.47
N TYR A 75 -14.53 -10.11 4.18
CA TYR A 75 -14.37 -8.72 3.73
C TYR A 75 -12.98 -8.11 4.03
N GLY A 76 -12.05 -8.81 4.69
CA GLY A 76 -10.85 -8.19 5.27
C GLY A 76 -9.53 -8.62 4.64
N CYS A 77 -9.23 -8.13 3.44
CA CYS A 77 -7.86 -8.16 2.96
C CYS A 77 -7.01 -7.21 3.81
N VAL A 78 -5.86 -7.68 4.28
CA VAL A 78 -4.83 -6.85 4.90
C VAL A 78 -3.83 -6.46 3.82
N HIS A 79 -3.45 -5.19 3.80
CA HIS A 79 -2.42 -4.66 2.92
C HIS A 79 -1.25 -4.23 3.78
N THR A 80 -0.06 -4.72 3.45
CA THR A 80 1.17 -4.45 4.20
C THR A 80 2.20 -3.86 3.25
N LEU A 81 2.66 -2.63 3.54
CA LEU A 81 3.79 -2.06 2.84
C LEU A 81 5.09 -2.71 3.35
N LYS A 82 5.94 -3.14 2.42
CA LYS A 82 7.32 -3.55 2.69
C LYS A 82 8.28 -2.69 1.88
N VAL A 83 9.36 -2.22 2.49
CA VAL A 83 10.45 -1.49 1.82
C VAL A 83 11.75 -2.21 2.09
N ASN A 84 12.53 -2.54 1.05
CA ASN A 84 13.74 -3.37 1.14
C ASN A 84 13.50 -4.71 1.89
N GLY A 85 12.27 -5.23 1.82
CA GLY A 85 11.85 -6.45 2.52
C GLY A 85 11.33 -6.26 3.95
N GLU A 86 11.49 -5.09 4.55
CA GLU A 86 11.03 -4.80 5.92
C GLU A 86 9.62 -4.20 5.95
N ILE A 87 8.81 -4.61 6.93
CA ILE A 87 7.43 -4.14 7.08
C ILE A 87 7.40 -2.70 7.60
N VAL A 88 6.61 -1.86 6.93
CA VAL A 88 6.30 -0.50 7.37
C VAL A 88 4.94 -0.48 8.08
N PRO A 89 4.86 0.04 9.32
CA PRO A 89 3.59 0.26 10.01
C PRO A 89 2.71 1.30 9.31
N GLU A 90 1.40 1.03 9.20
CA GLU A 90 0.36 1.99 8.76
C GLU A 90 0.18 3.13 9.78
#